data_AF-A0A0J1FAK4-F1
#
_entry.id   AF-A0A0J1FAK4-F1
#
_cell.length_a   1.000
_cell.length_b   1.000
_cell.length_c   1.000
_cell.angle_alpha   90.00
_cell.angle_beta   90.00
_cell.angle_gamma   90.00
#
_symmetry.space_group_name_H-M   'P 1'
#
loop_
_entity.id
_entity.type
_entity.pdbx_description
1 polymer ?
#
loop_
_entity_poly.entity_id
_entity_poly.type
_entity_poly.pdbx_seq_one_letter_code
_entity_poly.pdbx_strand_id
1 'polypeptide(L)'
;MWAMAQFKFRLETSLGLAENALEEAQRRLAEEVLRWQTLMLRRERQERRWLEGLNGQRRAQPEELGRWQVFARQEYRKLQTCETELQEQEKRKEEQRRRVVESYRRKEKFRRLKGRQSRAWALAEQRREQKVLDEAGQIIYLSRRVRGGL
;
A
#
# COMPACT_ATOMS: atom_id res chain seq x y z
N MET A 1 0.96 23.29 30.07
CA MET A 1 -0.01 23.05 28.96
C MET A 1 0.63 22.95 27.57
N TRP A 2 1.75 23.64 27.27
CA TRP A 2 2.32 23.70 25.91
C TRP A 2 3.03 22.43 25.40
N ALA A 3 3.63 21.62 26.28
CA ALA A 3 4.33 20.39 25.88
C ALA A 3 3.41 19.33 25.23
N MET A 4 2.10 19.36 25.52
CA MET A 4 1.15 18.35 25.01
C MET A 4 0.57 18.67 23.63
N ALA A 5 0.37 19.95 23.29
CA ALA A 5 -0.06 20.35 21.96
C ALA A 5 0.99 19.97 20.90
N GLN A 6 2.27 20.15 21.23
CA GLN A 6 3.40 19.75 20.37
C GLN A 6 3.51 18.24 20.17
N PHE A 7 3.06 17.41 21.13
CA PHE A 7 3.19 15.96 21.05
C PHE A 7 2.00 15.29 20.33
N LYS A 8 0.79 15.86 20.44
CA LYS A 8 -0.40 15.42 19.66
C LYS A 8 -0.14 15.53 18.14
N PHE A 9 0.58 16.58 17.73
CA PHE A 9 1.03 16.78 16.34
C PHE A 9 2.00 15.70 15.83
N ARG A 10 2.91 15.18 16.67
CA ARG A 10 3.98 14.27 16.20
C ARG A 10 3.46 12.96 15.60
N LEU A 11 2.46 12.34 16.22
CA LEU A 11 1.86 11.11 15.69
C LEU A 11 0.91 11.37 14.53
N GLU A 12 0.29 12.55 14.47
CA GLU A 12 -0.56 12.94 13.34
C GLU A 12 0.26 13.17 12.08
N THR A 13 1.36 13.91 12.18
CA THR A 13 2.30 14.07 11.07
C THR A 13 2.88 12.73 10.63
N SER A 14 3.29 11.88 11.57
CA SER A 14 3.82 10.55 11.25
C SER A 14 2.79 9.64 10.58
N LEU A 15 1.53 9.71 11.01
CA LEU A 15 0.43 8.97 10.38
C LEU A 15 0.17 9.49 8.97
N GLY A 16 0.08 10.82 8.78
CA GLY A 16 -0.11 11.42 7.46
C GLY A 16 1.01 11.06 6.49
N LEU A 17 2.27 11.07 6.94
CA LEU A 17 3.40 10.60 6.12
C LEU A 17 3.27 9.11 5.73
N ALA A 18 2.81 8.26 6.66
CA ALA A 18 2.60 6.85 6.37
C ALA A 18 1.40 6.60 5.44
N GLU A 19 0.37 7.45 5.50
CA GLU A 19 -0.77 7.43 4.57
C GLU A 19 -0.34 7.82 3.17
N ASN A 20 0.40 8.92 3.02
CA ASN A 20 0.94 9.35 1.73
C ASN A 20 1.86 8.29 1.13
N ALA A 21 2.72 7.66 1.95
CA ALA A 21 3.60 6.58 1.50
C ALA A 21 2.83 5.32 1.05
N LEU A 22 1.69 5.02 1.67
CA LEU A 22 0.82 3.94 1.23
C LEU A 22 0.15 4.28 -0.11
N GLU A 23 -0.39 5.49 -0.26
CA GLU A 23 -1.00 5.94 -1.51
C GLU A 23 0.00 5.92 -2.66
N GLU A 24 1.23 6.41 -2.44
CA GLU A 24 2.27 6.40 -3.45
C GLU A 24 2.65 4.96 -3.85
N ALA A 25 2.79 4.06 -2.88
CA ALA A 25 3.06 2.65 -3.17
C ALA A 25 1.92 1.99 -3.97
N GLN A 26 0.66 2.32 -3.66
CA GLN A 26 -0.51 1.83 -4.39
C GLN A 26 -0.56 2.35 -5.82
N ARG A 27 -0.26 3.64 -6.04
CA ARG A 27 -0.16 4.24 -7.38
C ARG A 27 0.92 3.56 -8.21
N ARG A 28 2.12 3.39 -7.65
CA ARG A 28 3.22 2.68 -8.32
C ARG A 28 2.85 1.24 -8.65
N LEU A 29 2.19 0.51 -7.75
CA LEU A 29 1.71 -0.84 -8.06
C LEU A 29 0.69 -0.83 -9.20
N ALA A 30 -0.24 0.11 -9.23
CA ALA A 30 -1.21 0.24 -10.32
C ALA A 30 -0.52 0.47 -11.68
N GLU A 31 0.49 1.35 -11.72
CA GLU A 31 1.31 1.56 -12.91
C GLU A 31 2.01 0.28 -13.38
N GLU A 32 2.63 -0.48 -12.47
CA GLU A 32 3.30 -1.73 -12.84
C GLU A 32 2.33 -2.82 -13.30
N VAL A 33 1.09 -2.84 -12.76
CA VAL A 33 0.02 -3.74 -13.22
C VAL A 33 -0.41 -3.38 -14.64
N LEU A 34 -0.61 -2.09 -14.95
CA LEU A 34 -0.96 -1.64 -16.30
C LEU A 34 0.13 -1.99 -17.33
N ARG A 35 1.40 -1.80 -16.95
CA ARG A 35 2.54 -2.19 -17.78
C ARG A 35 2.56 -3.70 -18.03
N TRP A 36 2.34 -4.50 -16.98
CA TRP A 36 2.27 -5.96 -17.09
C TRP A 36 1.14 -6.39 -18.03
N GLN A 37 -0.05 -5.81 -17.91
CA GLN A 37 -1.18 -6.08 -18.82
C GLN A 37 -0.84 -5.74 -20.28
N THR A 38 -0.15 -4.62 -20.51
CA THR A 38 0.30 -4.24 -21.85
C THR A 38 1.29 -5.25 -22.42
N LEU A 39 2.25 -5.72 -21.61
CA LEU A 39 3.20 -6.76 -22.04
C LEU A 39 2.52 -8.10 -22.32
N MET A 40 1.52 -8.49 -21.51
CA MET A 40 0.70 -9.68 -21.77
C MET A 40 0.04 -9.62 -23.14
N LEU A 41 -0.64 -8.51 -23.46
CA LEU A 41 -1.28 -8.32 -24.76
C LEU A 41 -0.27 -8.35 -25.92
N ARG A 42 0.92 -7.77 -25.73
CA ARG A 42 2.00 -7.83 -26.72
C ARG A 42 2.49 -9.27 -26.93
N ARG A 43 2.69 -10.03 -25.84
CA ARG A 43 3.10 -11.44 -25.87
C ARG A 43 2.06 -12.30 -26.59
N GLU A 44 0.77 -12.11 -26.31
CA GLU A 44 -0.33 -12.82 -27.00
C GLU A 44 -0.34 -12.53 -28.51
N ARG A 45 -0.19 -11.26 -28.91
CA ARG A 45 -0.10 -10.90 -30.34
C ARG A 45 1.09 -11.56 -31.01
N GLN A 46 2.24 -11.61 -30.31
CA GLN A 46 3.45 -12.21 -30.82
C GLN A 46 3.33 -13.73 -30.95
N GLU A 47 2.67 -14.39 -29.99
CA GLU A 47 2.37 -15.82 -30.04
C GLU A 47 1.48 -16.16 -31.23
N ARG A 48 0.44 -15.36 -31.50
CA ARG A 48 -0.42 -15.54 -32.68
C ARG A 48 0.37 -15.47 -33.99
N ARG A 49 1.30 -14.51 -34.12
CA ARG A 49 2.18 -14.40 -35.30
C ARG A 49 3.12 -15.59 -35.45
N TRP A 50 3.65 -16.09 -34.34
CA TRP A 50 4.46 -17.29 -34.37
C TRP A 50 3.65 -18.52 -34.81
N LEU A 51 2.44 -18.69 -34.29
CA LEU A 51 1.51 -19.75 -34.70
C LEU A 51 1.12 -19.64 -36.18
N GLU A 52 0.91 -18.42 -36.68
CA GLU A 52 0.72 -18.17 -38.11
C GLU A 52 1.92 -18.66 -38.93
N GLY A 53 3.14 -18.37 -38.49
CA GLY A 53 4.35 -18.87 -39.13
C GLY A 53 4.45 -20.39 -39.17
N LEU A 54 4.09 -21.07 -38.07
CA LEU A 54 4.04 -22.53 -38.01
C LEU A 54 2.96 -23.11 -38.94
N ASN A 55 1.78 -22.49 -38.99
CA ASN A 55 0.71 -22.92 -39.90
C ASN A 55 1.09 -22.69 -41.37
N GLY A 56 1.77 -21.59 -41.67
CA GLY A 56 2.33 -21.32 -42.99
C GLY A 56 3.30 -22.41 -43.43
N GLN A 57 4.23 -22.83 -42.56
CA GLN A 57 5.13 -23.96 -42.85
C GLN A 57 4.38 -25.26 -43.17
N ARG A 58 3.33 -25.58 -42.40
CA ARG A 58 2.53 -26.81 -42.60
C ARG A 58 1.80 -26.83 -43.94
N ARG A 59 1.51 -25.67 -44.53
CA ARG A 59 0.74 -25.51 -45.77
C ARG A 59 1.60 -25.10 -46.97
N ALA A 60 2.87 -24.80 -46.75
CA ALA A 60 3.76 -24.29 -47.78
C ALA A 60 4.12 -25.37 -48.82
N GLN A 61 4.19 -24.96 -50.07
CA GLN A 61 4.86 -25.75 -51.10
C GLN A 61 6.38 -25.74 -50.86
N PRO A 62 7.15 -26.72 -51.38
CA PRO A 62 8.58 -26.85 -51.13
C PRO A 62 9.38 -25.56 -51.40
N GLU A 63 9.01 -24.80 -52.43
CA GLU A 63 9.68 -23.57 -52.87
C GLU A 63 9.49 -22.40 -51.88
N GLU A 64 8.41 -22.43 -51.10
CA GLU A 64 8.06 -21.38 -50.14
C GLU A 64 8.42 -21.73 -48.69
N LEU A 65 8.67 -23.02 -48.42
CA LEU A 65 8.91 -23.54 -47.07
C LEU A 65 10.04 -22.79 -46.35
N GLY A 66 11.14 -22.49 -47.05
CA GLY A 66 12.27 -21.76 -46.50
C GLY A 66 11.88 -20.37 -45.98
N ARG A 67 10.99 -19.65 -46.67
CA ARG A 67 10.51 -18.32 -46.25
C ARG A 67 9.71 -18.43 -44.96
N TRP A 68 8.82 -19.40 -44.87
CA TRP A 68 8.01 -19.65 -43.68
C TRP A 68 8.83 -20.13 -42.47
N GLN A 69 9.90 -20.88 -42.70
CA GLN A 69 10.86 -21.28 -41.66
C GLN A 69 11.61 -20.08 -41.09
N VAL A 70 12.11 -19.20 -41.96
CA VAL A 70 12.78 -17.95 -41.52
C VAL A 70 11.82 -17.07 -40.74
N PHE A 71 10.60 -16.88 -41.24
CA PHE A 71 9.58 -16.07 -40.56
C PHE A 71 9.26 -16.62 -39.17
N ALA A 72 8.88 -17.90 -39.03
CA ALA A 72 8.52 -18.45 -37.73
C ALA A 72 9.69 -18.41 -36.73
N ARG A 73 10.94 -18.61 -37.20
CA ARG A 73 12.13 -18.49 -36.34
C ARG A 73 12.32 -17.06 -35.82
N GLN A 74 12.08 -16.06 -36.66
CA GLN A 74 12.15 -14.65 -36.24
C GLN A 74 11.04 -14.32 -35.23
N GLU A 75 9.81 -14.74 -35.49
CA GLU A 75 8.69 -14.49 -34.59
C GLU A 75 8.84 -15.23 -33.26
N TYR A 76 9.44 -16.42 -33.25
CA TYR A 76 9.77 -17.15 -32.03
C TYR A 76 10.81 -16.41 -31.18
N ARG A 77 11.87 -15.87 -31.79
CA ARG A 77 12.86 -15.05 -31.06
C ARG A 77 12.23 -13.83 -30.40
N LYS A 78 11.34 -13.14 -31.12
CA LYS A 78 10.58 -12.01 -30.57
C LYS A 78 9.66 -12.44 -29.42
N LEU A 79 9.04 -13.63 -29.52
CA LEU A 79 8.22 -14.20 -28.44
C LEU A 79 9.06 -14.44 -27.19
N GLN A 80 10.25 -15.03 -27.31
CA GLN A 80 11.17 -15.23 -26.18
C GLN A 80 11.58 -13.91 -25.52
N THR A 81 11.82 -12.85 -26.30
CA THR A 81 12.07 -11.51 -25.76
C THR A 81 10.86 -11.02 -24.95
N CYS A 82 9.65 -11.15 -25.49
CA CYS A 82 8.44 -10.74 -24.77
C CYS A 82 8.23 -11.54 -23.48
N GLU A 83 8.53 -12.84 -23.48
CA GLU A 83 8.43 -13.70 -22.28
C GLU A 83 9.45 -13.27 -21.21
N THR A 84 10.67 -12.92 -21.62
CA THR A 84 11.70 -12.41 -20.70
C THR A 84 11.27 -11.07 -20.08
N GLU A 85 10.82 -10.12 -20.90
CA GLU A 85 10.28 -8.83 -20.44
C GLU A 85 9.12 -9.02 -19.46
N LEU A 86 8.22 -9.97 -19.73
CA LEU A 86 7.09 -10.27 -18.88
C LEU A 86 7.51 -10.83 -17.51
N GLN A 87 8.48 -11.74 -17.49
CA GLN A 87 9.03 -12.30 -16.24
C GLN A 87 9.71 -11.23 -15.40
N GLU A 88 10.48 -10.33 -16.02
CA GLU A 88 11.09 -9.19 -15.32
C GLU A 88 10.04 -8.24 -14.75
N GLN A 89 9.01 -7.93 -15.53
CA GLN A 89 7.92 -7.07 -15.09
C GLN A 89 7.12 -7.70 -13.95
N GLU A 90 6.92 -9.02 -13.96
CA GLU A 90 6.26 -9.73 -12.87
C GLU A 90 7.05 -9.62 -11.56
N LYS A 91 8.38 -9.72 -11.60
CA LYS A 91 9.23 -9.49 -10.42
C LYS A 91 9.05 -8.07 -9.88
N ARG A 92 9.04 -7.05 -10.75
CA ARG A 92 8.81 -5.65 -10.36
C ARG A 92 7.43 -5.44 -9.74
N LYS A 93 6.38 -6.03 -10.31
CA LYS A 93 5.01 -6.02 -9.76
C LYS A 93 4.99 -6.61 -8.35
N GLU A 94 5.64 -7.76 -8.14
CA GLU A 94 5.67 -8.41 -6.83
C GLU A 94 6.48 -7.60 -5.81
N GLU A 95 7.58 -6.95 -6.22
CA GLU A 95 8.31 -6.01 -5.37
C GLU A 95 7.44 -4.83 -4.95
N GLN A 96 6.67 -4.22 -5.86
CA GLN A 96 5.75 -3.14 -5.49
C GLN A 96 4.64 -3.63 -4.56
N ARG A 97 4.13 -4.86 -4.77
CA ARG A 97 3.14 -5.47 -3.89
C ARG A 97 3.66 -5.60 -2.46
N ARG A 98 4.91 -6.05 -2.29
CA ARG A 98 5.57 -6.12 -0.97
C ARG A 98 5.67 -4.73 -0.33
N ARG A 99 6.06 -3.71 -1.09
CA ARG A 99 6.12 -2.31 -0.59
C ARG A 99 4.75 -1.79 -0.12
N VAL A 100 3.68 -2.09 -0.84
CA VAL A 100 2.32 -1.73 -0.40
C VAL A 100 1.98 -2.37 0.94
N VAL A 101 2.29 -3.66 1.12
CA VAL A 101 2.07 -4.37 2.38
C VAL A 101 2.88 -3.76 3.53
N GLU A 102 4.14 -3.42 3.28
CA GLU A 102 5.01 -2.77 4.27
C GLU A 102 4.50 -1.39 4.67
N SER A 103 4.15 -0.55 3.69
CA SER A 103 3.55 0.77 3.93
C SER A 103 2.25 0.67 4.72
N TYR A 104 1.40 -0.31 4.40
CA TYR A 104 0.16 -0.57 5.13
C TYR A 104 0.43 -0.94 6.59
N ARG A 105 1.38 -1.86 6.84
CA ARG A 105 1.80 -2.22 8.20
C ARG A 105 2.30 -1.01 8.99
N ARG A 106 3.06 -0.12 8.34
CA ARG A 106 3.58 1.11 8.95
C ARG A 106 2.47 2.09 9.30
N LYS A 107 1.52 2.32 8.39
CA LYS A 107 0.31 3.12 8.64
C LYS A 107 -0.45 2.59 9.85
N GLU A 108 -0.71 1.28 9.87
CA GLU A 108 -1.49 0.64 10.92
C GLU A 108 -0.79 0.71 12.29
N LYS A 109 0.54 0.60 12.32
CA LYS A 109 1.33 0.83 13.54
C LYS A 109 1.09 2.23 14.10
N PHE A 110 1.16 3.28 13.27
CA PHE A 110 0.93 4.65 13.73
C PHE A 110 -0.52 4.89 14.16
N ARG A 111 -1.49 4.31 13.44
CA ARG A 111 -2.91 4.36 13.81
C ARG A 111 -3.14 3.79 15.21
N ARG A 112 -2.56 2.61 15.51
CA ARG A 112 -2.66 1.97 16.82
C ARG A 112 -1.97 2.78 17.92
N LEU A 113 -0.81 3.36 17.63
CA LEU A 113 -0.11 4.24 18.58
C LEU A 113 -0.94 5.48 18.91
N LYS A 114 -1.52 6.14 17.90
CA LYS A 114 -2.44 7.27 18.08
C LYS A 114 -3.63 6.87 18.97
N GLY A 115 -4.27 5.74 18.68
CA GLY A 115 -5.40 5.25 19.49
C GLY A 115 -5.03 4.91 20.94
N ARG A 116 -3.86 4.30 21.20
CA ARG A 116 -3.36 4.07 22.57
C ARG A 116 -3.14 5.39 23.31
N GLN A 117 -2.53 6.36 22.65
CA GLN A 117 -2.29 7.67 23.24
C GLN A 117 -3.58 8.42 23.55
N SER A 118 -4.55 8.43 22.63
CA SER A 118 -5.85 9.08 22.86
C SER A 118 -6.56 8.49 24.09
N ARG A 119 -6.52 7.16 24.28
CA ARG A 119 -7.10 6.51 25.46
C ARG A 119 -6.37 6.86 26.75
N ALA A 120 -5.03 6.85 26.74
CA ALA A 120 -4.23 7.23 27.90
C ALA A 120 -4.51 8.68 28.32
N TRP A 121 -4.68 9.57 27.34
CA TRP A 121 -5.04 10.96 27.59
C TRP A 121 -6.45 11.09 28.19
N ALA A 122 -7.46 10.46 27.58
CA ALA A 122 -8.83 10.51 28.08
C ALA A 122 -8.93 10.04 29.54
N LEU A 123 -8.21 8.98 29.90
CA LEU A 123 -8.14 8.49 31.27
C LEU A 123 -7.45 9.49 32.22
N ALA A 124 -6.38 10.13 31.78
CA ALA A 124 -5.69 11.15 32.57
C ALA A 124 -6.56 12.39 32.80
N GLU A 125 -7.32 12.80 31.79
CA GLU A 125 -8.24 13.93 31.87
C GLU A 125 -9.41 13.62 32.81
N GLN A 126 -10.02 12.43 32.69
CA GLN A 126 -11.06 11.97 33.62
C GLN A 126 -10.57 11.95 35.08
N ARG A 127 -9.33 11.49 35.31
CA ARG A 127 -8.73 11.52 36.66
C ARG A 127 -8.52 12.94 37.19
N ARG A 128 -8.18 13.90 36.33
CA ARG A 128 -8.06 15.30 36.72
C ARG A 128 -9.42 15.89 37.09
N GLU A 129 -10.43 15.66 36.26
CA GLU A 129 -11.79 16.11 36.52
C GLU A 129 -12.32 15.53 37.85
N GLN A 130 -12.11 14.23 38.08
CA GLN A 130 -12.49 13.58 39.33
C GLN A 130 -11.79 14.22 40.54
N LYS A 131 -10.47 14.49 40.44
CA LYS A 131 -9.72 15.14 41.52
C LYS A 131 -10.29 16.52 41.87
N VAL A 132 -10.64 17.31 40.85
CA VAL A 132 -11.25 18.63 41.04
C VAL A 132 -12.62 18.52 41.72
N LEU A 133 -13.43 17.54 41.32
CA LEU A 133 -14.73 17.27 41.95
C LEU A 133 -14.57 16.83 43.41
N ASP A 134 -13.61 15.95 43.71
CA ASP A 134 -13.33 15.47 45.06
C ASP A 134 -12.87 16.63 45.97
N GLU A 135 -11.96 17.47 45.49
CA GLU A 135 -11.49 18.67 46.19
C GLU A 135 -12.64 19.67 46.45
N ALA A 136 -13.46 19.95 45.44
CA ALA A 136 -14.63 20.80 45.58
C ALA A 136 -15.64 20.21 46.59
N GLY A 137 -15.88 18.90 46.55
CA GLY A 137 -16.73 18.18 47.49
C GLY A 137 -16.22 18.29 48.94
N GLN A 138 -14.91 18.14 49.15
CA GLN A 138 -14.28 18.33 50.46
C GLN A 138 -14.44 19.76 50.97
N ILE A 139 -14.21 20.76 50.12
CA ILE A 139 -14.39 22.18 50.46
C ILE A 139 -15.85 22.46 50.85
N ILE A 140 -16.82 21.94 50.10
CA ILE A 140 -18.26 22.10 50.39
C ILE A 140 -18.62 21.42 51.71
N TYR A 141 -18.14 20.19 51.93
CA TYR A 141 -18.37 19.44 53.17
C TYR A 141 -17.83 20.20 54.39
N LEU A 142 -16.57 20.65 54.32
CA LEU A 142 -15.94 21.43 55.39
C LEU A 142 -16.68 22.76 55.62
N SER A 143 -17.09 23.44 54.55
CA SER A 143 -17.85 24.70 54.65
C SER A 143 -19.23 24.50 55.29
N ARG A 144 -19.92 23.39 55.01
CA ARG A 144 -21.19 23.03 55.67
C ARG A 144 -20.98 22.65 57.12
N ARG A 145 -19.91 21.92 57.45
CA ARG A 145 -19.57 21.55 58.83
C ARG A 145 -19.25 22.78 59.69
N VAL A 146 -18.59 23.79 59.11
CA VAL A 146 -18.28 25.06 59.80
C VAL A 146 -19.52 25.97 59.93
N ARG A 147 -20.45 25.97 58.96
CA ARG A 147 -21.67 26.80 59.02
C ARG A 147 -22.84 26.17 59.80
N GLY A 148 -22.93 24.85 59.86
CA GLY A 148 -24.00 24.12 60.55
C GLY A 148 -23.63 23.77 61.99
N GLY A 149 -22.95 24.66 62.70
CA GLY A 149 -22.38 24.42 64.03
C GLY A 149 -23.29 23.60 64.95
N LEU A 150 -22.69 22.56 65.52
CA LEU A 150 -22.63 22.45 66.98
C LEU A 150 -21.82 23.65 67.51
#